data_AF-A0A414GC31-F1
#
_entry.id   AF-A0A414GC31-F1
#
_cell.length_a   1.000
_cell.length_b   1.000
_cell.length_c   1.000
_cell.angle_alpha   90.00
_cell.angle_beta   90.00
_cell.angle_gamma   90.00
#
_symmetry.space_group_name_H-M   'P 1'
#
loop_
_entity.id
_entity.type
_entity.pdbx_description
1 polymer ?
#
loop_
_entity_poly.entity_id
_entity_poly.type
_entity_poly.pdbx_seq_one_letter_code
_entity_poly.pdbx_strand_id
1 'polypeptide(L)' 'IIVILFFIAFLNITYTARHTFATLALTQGMPLETLQKVLGHKTIISTQVYAELVNPKIKEDTDKISEKIGGMFRLAN' A
#
# COMPACT_ATOMS: atom_id res chain seq x y z
N ILE A 1 27.94 -9.75 23.02
CA ILE A 1 27.18 -8.48 23.11
C ILE A 1 27.15 -7.75 21.77
N ILE A 2 28.30 -7.32 21.22
CA ILE A 2 28.36 -6.56 19.94
C ILE A 2 27.69 -7.31 18.77
N VAL A 3 27.96 -8.61 18.63
CA VAL A 3 27.36 -9.44 17.57
C VAL A 3 25.84 -9.50 17.66
N ILE A 4 25.30 -9.64 18.88
CA ILE A 4 23.85 -9.68 19.12
C ILE A 4 23.21 -8.32 18.76
N LEU A 5 23.85 -7.21 19.17
CA LEU A 5 23.39 -5.87 18.85
C LEU A 5 23.41 -5.60 17.33
N PHE A 6 24.43 -6.10 16.62
CA PHE A 6 24.52 -5.99 15.16
C PHE A 6 23.34 -6.69 14.47
N PHE A 7 23.02 -7.93 14.85
CA PHE A 7 21.90 -8.66 14.25
C PHE A 7 20.54 -8.03 14.58
N ILE A 8 20.34 -7.53 15.79
CA ILE A 8 19.11 -6.83 16.17
C ILE A 8 18.95 -5.53 15.35
N ALA A 9 20.02 -4.75 15.21
CA ALA A 9 20.00 -3.53 14.41
C ALA A 9 19.68 -3.83 12.94
N PHE A 10 20.33 -4.83 12.37
CA PHE A 10 20.06 -5.28 10.99
C PHE A 10 18.61 -5.71 10.79
N LEU A 11 18.07 -6.50 11.73
CA LEU A 11 16.68 -6.98 11.66
C LEU A 11 15.67 -5.83 11.74
N ASN A 12 15.89 -4.86 12.63
CA ASN A 12 15.02 -3.69 12.75
C ASN A 12 15.05 -2.82 11.49
N ILE A 13 16.23 -2.56 10.93
CA ILE A 13 16.36 -1.75 9.71
C ILE A 13 15.62 -2.40 8.54
N THR A 14 15.82 -3.70 8.33
CA THR A 14 15.19 -4.44 7.23
C THR A 14 13.68 -4.55 7.38
N TYR A 15 13.19 -4.71 8.62
CA TYR A 15 11.76 -4.69 8.92
C TYR A 15 11.14 -3.33 8.59
N THR A 16 11.66 -2.23 9.14
CA THR A 16 11.14 -0.90 8.86
C THR A 16 11.20 -0.55 7.38
N ALA A 17 12.29 -0.88 6.69
CA ALA A 17 12.42 -0.63 5.25
C ALA A 17 11.33 -1.33 4.42
N ARG A 18 10.97 -2.58 4.76
CA ARG A 18 9.85 -3.29 4.12
C ARG A 18 8.53 -2.56 4.33
N HIS A 19 8.24 -2.12 5.55
CA HIS A 19 7.01 -1.41 5.87
C HIS A 19 6.94 -0.05 5.15
N THR A 20 8.05 0.69 5.12
CA THR A 20 8.15 1.95 4.37
C THR A 20 7.93 1.74 2.88
N PHE A 21 8.52 0.70 2.29
CA PHE A 21 8.30 0.36 0.87
C PHE A 21 6.83 0.09 0.57
N ALA A 22 6.15 -0.70 1.40
CA ALA A 22 4.75 -1.04 1.22
C ALA A 22 3.83 0.20 1.23
N THR A 23 4.01 1.09 2.21
CA THR A 23 3.25 2.35 2.29
C THR A 23 3.56 3.28 1.12
N LEU A 24 4.82 3.40 0.71
CA LEU A 24 5.21 4.22 -0.43
C LEU A 24 4.61 3.70 -1.72
N ALA A 25 4.68 2.39 -1.97
CA ALA A 25 4.14 1.75 -3.16
C ALA A 25 2.63 2.02 -3.32
N LEU A 26 1.84 1.89 -2.26
CA LEU A 26 0.42 2.25 -2.27
C LEU A 26 0.21 3.75 -2.52
N THR A 27 1.02 4.60 -1.90
CA THR A 27 0.91 6.07 -2.06
C THR A 27 1.23 6.53 -3.49
N GLN A 28 2.06 5.77 -4.21
CA GLN A 28 2.38 5.96 -5.63
C GLN A 28 1.35 5.32 -6.58
N GLY A 29 0.26 4.75 -6.05
CA GLY A 29 -0.83 4.19 -6.84
C GLY A 29 -0.67 2.71 -7.20
N MET A 30 0.24 1.97 -6.55
CA MET A 30 0.30 0.52 -6.72
C MET A 30 -0.98 -0.14 -6.16
N PRO A 31 -1.66 -1.02 -6.94
CA PRO A 31 -2.80 -1.78 -6.43
C PRO A 31 -2.42 -2.70 -5.27
N LEU A 32 -3.31 -2.84 -4.29
CA LEU A 32 -3.08 -3.65 -3.09
C LEU A 32 -2.76 -5.12 -3.42
N GLU A 33 -3.40 -5.68 -4.44
CA GLU A 33 -3.17 -7.06 -4.91
C GLU A 33 -1.78 -7.25 -5.52
N THR A 34 -1.29 -6.24 -6.25
CA THR A 34 0.07 -6.23 -6.80
C THR A 34 1.07 -6.13 -5.66
N LEU A 35 0.82 -5.25 -4.70
CA LEU A 35 1.67 -5.13 -3.52
C LEU A 35 1.73 -6.43 -2.71
N GLN A 36 0.60 -7.10 -2.52
CA GLN A 36 0.54 -8.41 -1.84
C GLN A 36 1.48 -9.42 -2.51
N LYS A 37 1.48 -9.50 -3.85
CA LYS A 37 2.37 -10.38 -4.61
C LYS A 37 3.84 -9.98 -4.45
N VAL A 38 4.14 -8.69 -4.51
CA VAL A 38 5.51 -8.16 -4.34
C VAL A 38 6.06 -8.44 -2.94
N LEU A 39 5.22 -8.36 -1.91
CA LEU A 39 5.61 -8.67 -0.53
C LEU A 39 5.63 -10.19 -0.23
N GLY A 40 5.16 -11.03 -1.16
CA GLY A 40 5.07 -12.47 -0.99
C GLY A 40 4.03 -12.91 0.03
N HIS A 41 3.03 -12.08 0.31
CA HIS A 41 1.96 -12.41 1.24
C HIS A 41 0.99 -13.43 0.62
N LYS A 42 0.71 -14.52 1.35
CA LYS A 42 -0.25 -15.54 0.93
C LYS A 42 -1.71 -15.07 0.95
N THR A 43 -2.01 -14.08 1.78
CA THR A 43 -3.35 -13.53 1.98
C THR A 43 -3.33 -12.02 1.90
N ILE A 44 -4.43 -11.44 1.38
CA ILE A 44 -4.54 -9.98 1.27
C ILE A 44 -4.70 -9.31 2.63
N ILE A 45 -5.24 -10.04 3.61
CA ILE A 45 -5.50 -9.56 4.99
C ILE A 45 -4.24 -9.00 5.64
N SER A 46 -3.08 -9.65 5.49
CA SER A 46 -1.82 -9.14 6.05
C SER A 46 -1.30 -7.88 5.35
N THR A 47 -1.81 -7.58 4.15
CA THR A 47 -1.44 -6.40 3.37
C THR A 47 -2.41 -5.24 3.59
N GLN A 48 -3.65 -5.51 4.03
CA GLN A 48 -4.70 -4.51 4.25
C GLN A 48 -4.32 -3.45 5.29
N VAL A 49 -3.48 -3.81 6.28
CA VAL A 49 -2.95 -2.84 7.26
C VAL A 49 -2.26 -1.65 6.59
N TYR A 50 -1.62 -1.83 5.44
CA TYR A 50 -0.99 -0.74 4.69
C TYR A 50 -2.01 0.13 3.95
N ALA A 51 -3.14 -0.44 3.52
CA ALA A 51 -4.20 0.30 2.85
C ALA A 51 -4.95 1.23 3.82
N GLU A 52 -5.18 0.78 5.06
CA GLU A 52 -5.80 1.61 6.10
C GLU A 52 -4.96 2.84 6.47
N LEU A 53 -3.63 2.73 6.37
CA LEU A 53 -2.70 3.85 6.54
C LEU A 53 -2.77 4.87 5.38
N VAL A 54 -3.18 4.45 4.19
CA VAL A 54 -3.25 5.28 2.96
C VAL A 54 -4.69 5.67 2.61
N ASN A 55 -5.68 5.26 3.43
CA ASN A 55 -7.11 5.38 3.21
C ASN A 55 -7.66 6.76 2.80
N PRO A 56 -7.16 7.92 3.29
CA PRO A 56 -7.69 9.20 2.81
C PRO A 56 -7.47 9.39 1.30
N LYS A 57 -6.42 8.81 0.73
CA LYS A 57 -6.07 8.96 -0.69
C LYS A 57 -6.81 7.98 -1.60
N ILE A 58 -7.06 6.75 -1.14
CA ILE A 58 -7.82 5.74 -1.89
C ILE A 58 -9.28 6.19 -2.06
N LYS A 59 -9.88 6.78 -1.01
CA LYS A 59 -11.23 7.35 -1.10
C LYS A 59 -11.27 8.48 -2.12
N GLU A 60 -10.31 9.40 -2.05
CA GLU A 60 -10.20 10.52 -2.99
C GLU A 60 -10.05 10.06 -4.45
N ASP A 61 -9.22 9.05 -4.70
CA ASP A 61 -9.01 8.51 -6.06
C ASP A 61 -10.23 7.74 -6.57
N THR A 62 -10.94 7.02 -5.69
CA THR A 62 -12.19 6.32 -6.04
C THR A 62 -13.31 7.31 -6.33
N ASP A 63 -13.42 8.38 -5.52
CA ASP A 63 -14.40 9.46 -5.71
C ASP A 63 -14.15 10.19 -7.04
N LYS A 64 -12.89 10.48 -7.39
CA LYS A 64 -12.52 11.08 -8.69
C LYS A 64 -12.86 10.17 -9.88
N ILE A 65 -12.67 8.86 -9.75
CA ILE A 65 -13.04 7.89 -10.80
C ILE A 65 -14.56 7.84 -10.97
N SER A 66 -15.31 7.81 -9.86
CA SER A 66 -16.78 7.85 -9.85
C SER A 66 -17.32 9.11 -10.53
N GLU A 67 -16.74 10.29 -10.23
CA GLU A 67 -17.12 11.56 -10.85
C GLU A 67 -16.91 11.54 -12.36
N LYS A 68 -15.76 11.03 -12.83
CA LYS A 68 -15.42 10.98 -14.25
C LYS A 68 -16.31 10.00 -15.03
N ILE A 69 -16.63 8.85 -14.43
CA ILE A 69 -17.56 7.88 -15.03
C ILE A 69 -18.99 8.43 -15.05
N GLY A 70 -19.44 9.07 -13.96
CA GLY A 70 -20.74 9.70 -13.88
C GLY A 70 -20.93 10.83 -14.89
N GLY A 71 -19.89 11.65 -15.12
CA GLY A 71 -19.90 12.69 -16.15
C GLY A 71 -20.00 12.14 -17.57
N MET A 72 -19.29 11.04 -17.87
CA MET A 72 -19.33 10.37 -19.17
C MET A 72 -20.73 9.82 -19.50
N PHE A 73 -21.39 9.22 -18.51
CA PHE A 73 -22.73 8.63 -18.69
C PHE A 73 -23.81 9.69 -18.95
N ARG A 74 -23.64 10.90 -18.40
CA ARG A 74 -24.55 12.04 -18.61
C ARG A 74 -24.41 12.71 -19.98
N LEU A 75 -23.28 12.53 -20.67
CA LEU A 75 -23.06 13.06 -22.02
C LEU A 75 -23.52 12.09 -23.11
N ALA A 76 -23.68 10.81 -22.77
CA ALA A 76 -24.09 9.74 -23.69
C ALA A 76 -25.61 9.51 -23.75
N ASN A 77 -26.40 10.23 -22.93
CA ASN A 77 -27.86 10.17 -22.89
C ASN A 77 -28.45 11.57 -23.06
#